data_AF-A0A9R1SJK6-F1
#
_entry.id   AF-A0A9R1SJK6-F1
#
_cell.length_a   1.000
_cell.length_b   1.000
_cell.length_c   1.000
_cell.angle_alpha   90.00
_cell.angle_beta   90.00
_cell.angle_gamma   90.00
#
_symmetry.space_group_name_H-M   'P 1'
#
loop_
_entity.id
_entity.type
_entity.pdbx_description
1 polymer ?
#
loop_
_entity_poly.entity_id
_entity_poly.type
_entity_poly.pdbx_seq_one_letter_code
_entity_poly.pdbx_strand_id
1 'polypeptide(L)'
;MAQVCFTASLVGFLCCLSVLNACKWDPDTELEQGLDISSFDNGAAYLAHLPEITDAERCQSACCERDDCQLAVIGTPADDGRPECILVSCMKDGKDVCVLTQSTQFKVYRKILDSADQEPQNEAEVRSVSSTDHCRLPSVVGICRAAFPRFYYDVTDQTCKQFIYGGCGGNDNNFNSQEECEASCSGVTVKVIPSTKKDPVVPNSSKSFEETCAAPFDSGPCRAAFQMFYFESSTQSCKSFIYGGCKGNRNRYSSEEECMAACSGKNSFFLVATLAIMSALLLVGLILIAVRRNRNRRLLILDDKEELLPAEEQVSYEKPPKEDSC
;
A
#
# COMPACT_ATOMS: atom_id res chain seq x y z
N MET A 1 -29.90 -16.50 29.74
CA MET A 1 -29.65 -17.68 30.59
C MET A 1 -30.87 -17.92 31.47
N ALA A 2 -31.67 -18.93 31.16
CA ALA A 2 -32.75 -19.39 32.04
C ALA A 2 -32.50 -20.86 32.36
N GLN A 3 -32.16 -21.16 33.61
CA GLN A 3 -32.09 -22.53 34.13
C GLN A 3 -33.46 -22.91 34.67
N VAL A 4 -34.06 -23.97 34.12
CA VAL A 4 -35.23 -24.63 34.74
C VAL A 4 -34.73 -25.94 35.34
N CYS A 5 -34.65 -25.98 36.67
CA CYS A 5 -34.35 -27.20 37.42
C CYS A 5 -35.65 -27.81 37.93
N PHE A 6 -35.99 -29.02 37.50
CA PHE A 6 -37.01 -29.83 38.17
C PHE A 6 -36.35 -30.68 39.26
N THR A 7 -36.79 -30.51 40.50
CA THR A 7 -36.41 -31.39 41.60
C THR A 7 -37.29 -32.64 41.57
N ALA A 8 -36.71 -33.81 41.28
CA ALA A 8 -37.33 -35.10 41.57
C ALA A 8 -36.49 -35.83 42.64
N SER A 9 -37.20 -36.34 43.64
CA SER A 9 -36.67 -36.77 44.94
C SER A 9 -36.05 -38.18 44.92
N LEU A 10 -35.12 -38.40 45.84
CA LEU A 10 -34.54 -39.67 46.32
C LEU A 10 -34.00 -40.66 45.26
N VAL A 11 -32.79 -40.39 44.77
CA VAL A 11 -31.58 -41.25 44.75
C VAL A 11 -30.64 -40.57 43.76
N GLY A 12 -29.45 -40.22 44.23
CA GLY A 12 -28.55 -39.31 43.54
C GLY A 12 -28.19 -39.74 42.13
N PHE A 13 -28.43 -38.86 41.17
CA PHE A 13 -27.51 -38.43 40.12
C PHE A 13 -28.08 -37.09 39.62
N LEU A 14 -27.36 -35.99 39.84
CA LEU A 14 -27.64 -34.73 39.13
C LEU A 14 -27.32 -34.96 37.65
N CYS A 15 -28.30 -35.49 36.91
CA CYS A 15 -28.25 -35.45 35.47
C CYS A 15 -28.72 -34.04 35.08
N CYS A 16 -27.78 -33.09 35.04
CA CYS A 16 -27.95 -31.93 34.19
C CYS A 16 -28.02 -32.45 32.76
N LEU A 17 -29.22 -32.81 32.30
CA LEU A 17 -29.50 -32.82 30.88
C LEU A 17 -29.41 -31.37 30.44
N SER A 18 -28.19 -30.94 30.08
CA SER A 18 -28.03 -29.84 29.15
C SER A 18 -28.96 -30.16 28.00
N VAL A 19 -29.92 -29.27 27.73
CA VAL A 19 -30.61 -29.26 26.45
C VAL A 19 -29.49 -29.13 25.43
N LEU A 20 -29.10 -30.26 24.84
CA LEU A 20 -28.19 -30.26 23.71
C LEU A 20 -28.97 -29.49 22.65
N ASN A 21 -28.56 -28.27 22.36
CA ASN A 21 -28.92 -27.64 21.10
C ASN A 21 -28.32 -28.53 20.02
N ALA A 22 -29.08 -29.54 19.61
CA ALA A 22 -28.73 -30.37 18.48
C ALA A 22 -28.72 -29.45 17.28
N CYS A 23 -27.56 -29.21 16.68
CA CYS A 23 -27.50 -28.41 15.47
C CYS A 23 -28.35 -29.06 14.41
N LYS A 24 -29.25 -28.26 13.84
CA LYS A 24 -30.10 -28.69 12.74
C LYS A 24 -29.40 -28.34 11.43
N TRP A 25 -29.38 -29.29 10.51
CA TRP A 25 -28.81 -29.12 9.17
C TRP A 25 -29.94 -28.97 8.16
N ASP A 26 -29.73 -28.13 7.15
CA ASP A 26 -30.68 -27.92 6.06
C ASP A 26 -30.85 -29.23 5.25
N PRO A 27 -32.03 -29.88 5.32
CA PRO A 27 -32.26 -31.16 4.65
C PRO A 27 -32.32 -31.01 3.13
N ASP A 28 -32.52 -29.79 2.63
CA ASP A 28 -32.66 -29.47 1.21
C ASP A 28 -31.32 -29.01 0.60
N THR A 29 -30.20 -29.12 1.34
CA THR A 29 -28.88 -28.83 0.78
C THR A 29 -28.62 -29.76 -0.41
N GLU A 30 -28.60 -29.22 -1.63
CA GLU A 30 -28.41 -30.02 -2.83
C GLU A 30 -27.02 -30.69 -2.80
N LEU A 31 -27.01 -32.01 -2.97
CA LEU A 31 -25.81 -32.85 -2.84
C LEU A 31 -24.72 -32.59 -3.90
N GLU A 32 -25.02 -31.74 -4.89
CA GLU A 32 -24.11 -31.29 -5.95
C GLU A 32 -23.83 -29.78 -5.87
N GLN A 33 -23.76 -29.22 -4.67
CA GLN A 33 -23.39 -27.82 -4.47
C GLN A 33 -22.07 -27.69 -3.68
N GLY A 34 -21.18 -26.88 -4.24
CA GLY A 34 -19.95 -26.39 -3.63
C GLY A 34 -20.12 -24.94 -3.13
N LEU A 35 -19.12 -24.48 -2.39
CA LEU A 35 -19.05 -23.08 -2.00
C LEU A 35 -18.41 -22.28 -3.14
N ASP A 36 -19.11 -21.27 -3.66
CA ASP A 36 -18.56 -20.40 -4.69
C ASP A 36 -17.46 -19.52 -4.07
N ILE A 37 -16.35 -19.36 -4.78
CA ILE A 37 -15.20 -18.60 -4.31
C ILE A 37 -15.55 -17.13 -4.03
N SER A 38 -16.53 -16.57 -4.73
CA SER A 38 -17.03 -15.21 -4.49
C SER A 38 -17.62 -15.01 -3.09
N SER A 39 -18.00 -16.09 -2.38
CA SER A 39 -18.41 -16.03 -0.98
C SER A 39 -17.36 -15.38 -0.09
N PHE A 40 -16.08 -15.69 -0.33
CA PHE A 40 -14.97 -15.12 0.44
C PHE A 40 -14.70 -13.67 0.06
N ASP A 41 -14.91 -13.31 -1.21
CA ASP A 41 -14.87 -11.93 -1.66
C ASP A 41 -16.01 -11.10 -1.03
N ASN A 42 -17.15 -11.73 -0.78
CA ASN A 42 -18.29 -11.11 -0.08
C ASN A 42 -18.12 -11.09 1.45
N GLY A 43 -16.99 -11.58 1.99
CA GLY A 43 -16.66 -11.51 3.42
C GLY A 43 -16.94 -12.78 4.23
N ALA A 44 -17.21 -13.92 3.59
CA ALA A 44 -17.20 -15.21 4.29
C ALA A 44 -15.79 -15.48 4.84
N ALA A 45 -15.70 -16.11 6.01
CA ALA A 45 -14.43 -16.36 6.68
C ALA A 45 -14.12 -17.85 6.76
N TYR A 46 -12.87 -18.19 6.44
CA TYR A 46 -12.32 -19.53 6.67
C TYR A 46 -12.08 -19.74 8.16
N LEU A 47 -12.75 -20.72 8.77
CA LEU A 47 -12.63 -20.99 10.20
C LEU A 47 -11.58 -22.06 10.51
N ALA A 48 -11.62 -23.19 9.81
CA ALA A 48 -10.72 -24.31 10.08
C ALA A 48 -10.55 -25.26 8.88
N HIS A 49 -9.36 -25.85 8.79
CA HIS A 49 -9.03 -26.99 7.91
C HIS A 49 -8.88 -28.24 8.75
N LEU A 50 -9.65 -29.29 8.44
CA LEU A 50 -9.65 -30.54 9.20
C LEU A 50 -9.38 -31.72 8.24
N PRO A 51 -8.11 -31.90 7.80
CA PRO A 51 -7.74 -32.92 6.82
C PRO A 51 -7.90 -34.36 7.34
N GLU A 52 -7.98 -34.54 8.66
CA GLU A 52 -8.22 -35.85 9.30
C GLU A 52 -9.70 -36.26 9.26
N ILE A 53 -10.62 -35.32 8.99
CA ILE A 53 -12.04 -35.56 8.92
C ILE A 53 -12.44 -35.74 7.46
N THR A 54 -12.75 -36.99 7.11
CA THR A 54 -13.05 -37.41 5.73
C THR A 54 -14.53 -37.73 5.52
N ASP A 55 -15.36 -37.62 6.54
CA ASP A 55 -16.80 -37.91 6.48
C ASP A 55 -17.65 -36.70 6.85
N ALA A 56 -18.83 -36.62 6.23
CA ALA A 56 -19.71 -35.47 6.36
C ALA A 56 -20.28 -35.30 7.76
N GLU A 57 -20.59 -36.40 8.46
CA GLU A 57 -21.21 -36.37 9.79
C GLU A 57 -20.26 -35.79 10.85
N ARG A 58 -18.99 -36.18 10.80
CA ARG A 58 -17.95 -35.59 11.67
C ARG A 58 -17.63 -34.15 11.28
N CYS A 59 -17.68 -33.81 9.99
CA CYS A 59 -17.48 -32.43 9.53
C CYS A 59 -18.61 -31.50 10.02
N GLN A 60 -19.86 -31.96 9.90
CA GLN A 60 -21.04 -31.32 10.47
C GLN A 60 -20.91 -31.20 11.99
N SER A 61 -20.52 -32.27 12.69
CA SER A 61 -20.33 -32.24 14.15
C SER A 61 -19.27 -31.21 14.57
N ALA A 62 -18.14 -31.13 13.88
CA ALA A 62 -17.11 -30.14 14.14
C ALA A 62 -17.59 -28.69 13.90
N CYS A 63 -18.44 -28.46 12.89
CA CYS A 63 -19.09 -27.16 12.70
C CYS A 63 -20.17 -26.89 13.74
N CYS A 64 -20.87 -27.93 14.22
CA CYS A 64 -21.91 -27.80 15.22
C CYS A 64 -21.38 -27.28 16.56
N GLU A 65 -20.19 -27.73 16.97
CA GLU A 65 -19.48 -27.28 18.18
C GLU A 65 -19.06 -25.80 18.13
N ARG A 66 -19.22 -25.15 16.98
CA ARG A 66 -18.86 -23.75 16.76
C ARG A 66 -20.10 -22.89 16.52
N ASP A 67 -20.22 -21.82 17.30
CA ASP A 67 -21.30 -20.82 17.13
C ASP A 67 -21.09 -19.94 15.89
N ASP A 68 -19.83 -19.74 15.49
CA ASP A 68 -19.44 -18.90 14.34
C ASP A 68 -19.47 -19.66 13.00
N CYS A 69 -19.71 -20.97 13.00
CA CYS A 69 -19.73 -21.82 11.82
C CYS A 69 -21.15 -21.97 11.25
N GLN A 70 -21.31 -21.65 9.96
CA GLN A 70 -22.58 -21.82 9.24
C GLN A 70 -22.50 -22.91 8.17
N LEU A 71 -21.31 -23.16 7.59
CA LEU A 71 -21.13 -24.21 6.59
C LEU A 71 -20.04 -25.21 6.99
N ALA A 72 -20.38 -26.49 6.86
CA ALA A 72 -19.41 -27.59 6.82
C ALA A 72 -19.23 -28.00 5.34
N VAL A 73 -18.03 -27.81 4.81
CA VAL A 73 -17.70 -28.14 3.42
C VAL A 73 -16.80 -29.36 3.41
N ILE A 74 -17.16 -30.37 2.63
CA ILE A 74 -16.32 -31.55 2.42
C ILE A 74 -16.01 -31.71 0.94
N GLY A 75 -14.75 -31.86 0.59
CA GLY A 75 -14.37 -32.06 -0.82
C GLY A 75 -12.98 -32.59 -0.99
N THR A 76 -12.62 -32.94 -2.22
CA THR A 76 -11.32 -33.52 -2.56
C THR A 76 -10.44 -32.48 -3.24
N PRO A 77 -9.66 -31.66 -2.49
CA PRO A 77 -8.83 -30.61 -3.08
C PRO A 77 -7.63 -31.12 -3.90
N ALA A 78 -7.32 -32.42 -3.87
CA ALA A 78 -6.25 -33.05 -4.63
C ALA A 78 -6.70 -34.31 -5.40
N ASP A 79 -5.97 -34.65 -6.47
CA ASP A 79 -6.19 -35.84 -7.32
C ASP A 79 -5.93 -37.18 -6.58
N ASP A 80 -5.46 -37.13 -5.34
CA ASP A 80 -5.27 -38.31 -4.47
C ASP A 80 -6.60 -38.87 -3.92
N GLY A 81 -7.71 -38.15 -4.15
CA GLY A 81 -9.07 -38.60 -3.94
C GLY A 81 -9.53 -38.64 -2.48
N ARG A 82 -8.78 -38.04 -1.54
CA ARG A 82 -9.17 -38.03 -0.13
C ARG A 82 -10.03 -36.79 0.18
N PRO A 83 -11.25 -36.98 0.68
CA PRO A 83 -12.10 -35.84 1.05
C PRO A 83 -11.60 -35.22 2.35
N GLU A 84 -11.53 -33.90 2.40
CA GLU A 84 -11.11 -33.10 3.53
C GLU A 84 -12.26 -32.18 3.98
N CYS A 85 -12.32 -31.89 5.28
CA CYS A 85 -13.32 -31.02 5.88
C CYS A 85 -12.81 -29.58 6.04
N ILE A 86 -13.66 -28.61 5.71
CA ILE A 86 -13.43 -27.17 5.81
C ILE A 86 -14.64 -26.53 6.50
N LEU A 87 -14.38 -25.69 7.50
CA LEU A 87 -15.42 -24.96 8.23
C LEU A 87 -15.44 -23.50 7.81
N VAL A 88 -16.63 -22.96 7.52
CA VAL A 88 -16.79 -21.60 7.00
C VAL A 88 -17.84 -20.82 7.79
N SER A 89 -17.50 -19.58 8.13
CA SER A 89 -18.44 -18.58 8.62
C SER A 89 -18.99 -17.80 7.43
N CYS A 90 -20.31 -17.74 7.33
CA CYS A 90 -21.00 -17.05 6.25
C CYS A 90 -21.56 -15.69 6.67
N MET A 91 -21.41 -15.33 7.94
CA MET A 91 -21.99 -14.11 8.48
C MET A 91 -20.98 -12.97 8.42
N LYS A 92 -21.26 -11.97 7.59
CA LYS A 92 -20.56 -10.69 7.56
C LYS A 92 -21.57 -9.59 7.83
N ASP A 93 -21.32 -8.78 8.87
CA ASP A 93 -22.19 -7.66 9.27
C ASP A 93 -23.67 -8.05 9.46
N GLY A 94 -23.91 -9.26 10.01
CA GLY A 94 -25.25 -9.80 10.26
C GLY A 94 -25.96 -10.35 9.02
N LYS A 95 -25.31 -10.38 7.86
CA LYS A 95 -25.84 -10.92 6.60
C LYS A 95 -25.12 -12.20 6.19
N ASP A 96 -25.87 -13.16 5.68
CA ASP A 96 -25.31 -14.33 5.01
C ASP A 96 -24.75 -13.93 3.64
N VAL A 97 -23.45 -14.10 3.46
CA VAL A 97 -22.71 -13.72 2.24
C VAL A 97 -22.24 -14.92 1.42
N CYS A 98 -22.54 -16.15 1.86
CA CYS A 98 -22.15 -17.36 1.16
C CYS A 98 -23.04 -17.63 -0.05
N VAL A 99 -22.40 -17.74 -1.21
CA VAL A 99 -23.01 -18.12 -2.49
C VAL A 99 -22.66 -19.58 -2.76
N LEU A 100 -23.67 -20.40 -3.02
CA LEU A 100 -23.48 -21.81 -3.38
C LEU A 100 -23.57 -21.96 -4.90
N THR A 101 -22.71 -22.81 -5.46
CA THR A 101 -22.64 -23.07 -6.90
C THR A 101 -22.56 -24.57 -7.17
N GLN A 102 -22.94 -25.02 -8.35
CA GLN A 102 -22.96 -26.45 -8.65
C GLN A 102 -21.53 -27.02 -8.66
N SER A 103 -21.28 -28.07 -7.87
CA SER A 103 -19.98 -28.73 -7.78
C SER A 103 -20.14 -30.21 -7.49
N THR A 104 -19.35 -31.04 -8.17
CA THR A 104 -19.26 -32.48 -7.92
C THR A 104 -18.05 -32.84 -7.03
N GLN A 105 -17.13 -31.90 -6.83
CA GLN A 105 -15.89 -32.08 -6.07
C GLN A 105 -16.03 -31.67 -4.61
N PHE A 106 -16.95 -30.75 -4.32
CA PHE A 106 -17.21 -30.22 -3.00
C PHE A 106 -18.70 -30.37 -2.69
N LYS A 107 -18.99 -30.84 -1.48
CA LYS A 107 -20.33 -30.91 -0.91
C LYS A 107 -20.39 -29.96 0.26
N VAL A 108 -21.40 -29.12 0.27
CA VAL A 108 -21.67 -28.17 1.36
C VAL A 108 -22.80 -28.71 2.21
N TYR A 109 -22.73 -28.47 3.52
CA TYR A 109 -23.85 -28.66 4.46
C TYR A 109 -24.06 -27.37 5.21
N ARG A 110 -25.31 -26.88 5.20
CA ARG A 110 -25.67 -25.61 5.82
C ARG A 110 -26.37 -25.82 7.17
N LYS A 111 -25.88 -25.15 8.20
CA LYS A 111 -26.46 -25.15 9.53
C LYS A 111 -27.70 -24.25 9.52
N ILE A 112 -28.86 -24.79 9.92
CA ILE A 112 -30.05 -23.99 10.18
C ILE A 112 -29.79 -23.26 11.50
N LEU A 113 -29.64 -21.93 11.42
CA LEU A 113 -29.71 -21.08 12.59
C LEU A 113 -31.19 -21.00 12.94
N ASP A 114 -31.58 -21.53 14.11
CA ASP A 114 -32.94 -21.38 14.61
C ASP A 114 -33.22 -19.88 14.77
N SER A 115 -33.83 -19.29 13.75
CA SER A 115 -34.45 -17.99 13.82
C SER A 115 -35.62 -18.12 14.78
N ALA A 116 -35.35 -17.92 16.08
CA ALA A 116 -36.39 -17.60 17.03
C ALA A 116 -37.13 -16.35 16.50
N ASP A 117 -38.39 -16.58 16.13
CA ASP A 117 -39.48 -15.60 16.02
C ASP A 117 -39.12 -14.22 15.46
N GLN A 118 -39.24 -14.03 14.15
CA GLN A 118 -39.47 -12.70 13.58
C GLN A 118 -40.40 -12.77 12.37
N GLU A 119 -41.70 -12.63 12.65
CA GLU A 119 -42.62 -11.91 11.75
C GLU A 119 -42.10 -10.48 11.53
N PRO A 120 -42.40 -9.84 10.39
CA PRO A 120 -41.72 -8.64 9.94
C PRO A 120 -42.26 -7.41 10.68
N GLN A 121 -41.41 -6.70 11.41
CA GLN A 121 -41.66 -5.32 11.79
C GLN A 121 -40.44 -4.45 11.48
N ASN A 122 -40.69 -3.47 10.62
CA ASN A 122 -39.88 -2.28 10.44
C ASN A 122 -39.49 -1.72 11.81
N GLU A 123 -38.24 -1.28 11.95
CA GLU A 123 -37.93 0.08 12.39
C GLU A 123 -36.43 0.34 12.35
N ALA A 124 -36.11 1.51 11.83
CA ALA A 124 -34.77 2.06 11.74
C ALA A 124 -34.26 2.53 13.12
N GLU A 125 -32.95 2.80 13.14
CA GLU A 125 -32.22 3.70 14.04
C GLU A 125 -31.26 3.05 15.05
N VAL A 126 -30.00 2.83 14.62
CA VAL A 126 -28.84 2.97 15.52
C VAL A 126 -27.66 3.63 14.79
N ARG A 127 -27.45 4.90 15.13
CA ARG A 127 -26.22 5.73 15.13
C ARG A 127 -25.03 5.30 14.26
N SER A 128 -24.72 6.13 13.27
CA SER A 128 -23.53 6.08 12.40
C SER A 128 -22.21 6.16 13.18
N VAL A 129 -21.56 5.02 13.36
CA VAL A 129 -20.10 4.95 13.31
C VAL A 129 -19.73 5.22 11.84
N SER A 130 -18.79 6.13 11.59
CA SER A 130 -18.40 6.48 10.22
C SER A 130 -17.98 5.20 9.51
N SER A 131 -18.73 4.81 8.48
CA SER A 131 -18.59 3.56 7.70
C SER A 131 -17.30 3.49 6.88
N THR A 132 -16.28 4.25 7.26
CA THR A 132 -15.03 4.49 6.54
C THR A 132 -13.81 4.41 7.46
N ASP A 133 -13.97 3.94 8.70
CA ASP A 133 -12.85 3.76 9.62
C ASP A 133 -11.83 2.74 9.09
N HIS A 134 -12.27 1.73 8.34
CA HIS A 134 -11.40 0.77 7.67
C HIS A 134 -10.45 1.44 6.67
N CYS A 135 -10.90 2.47 5.95
CA CYS A 135 -10.09 3.21 5.00
C CYS A 135 -8.85 3.88 5.63
N ARG A 136 -8.79 3.98 6.97
CA ARG A 136 -7.68 4.59 7.72
C ARG A 136 -6.65 3.57 8.18
N LEU A 137 -6.93 2.28 8.04
CA LEU A 137 -6.01 1.21 8.42
C LEU A 137 -4.85 1.12 7.40
N PRO A 138 -3.66 0.65 7.80
CA PRO A 138 -2.59 0.37 6.85
C PRO A 138 -2.94 -0.85 5.99
N SER A 139 -2.32 -1.03 4.81
CA SER A 139 -2.38 -2.31 4.11
C SER A 139 -1.67 -3.42 4.90
N VAL A 140 -2.24 -4.63 4.90
CA VAL A 140 -1.68 -5.78 5.61
C VAL A 140 -1.61 -6.99 4.69
N VAL A 141 -0.39 -7.45 4.40
CA VAL A 141 -0.13 -8.66 3.61
C VAL A 141 -0.70 -9.90 4.32
N GLY A 142 -0.60 -9.95 5.65
CA GLY A 142 -1.06 -11.07 6.45
C GLY A 142 -0.05 -12.23 6.51
N ILE A 143 -0.44 -13.34 7.16
CA ILE A 143 0.48 -14.44 7.51
C ILE A 143 0.61 -15.50 6.41
N CYS A 144 -0.39 -15.57 5.52
CA CYS A 144 -0.40 -16.52 4.41
C CYS A 144 0.56 -16.11 3.29
N ARG A 145 0.88 -17.06 2.40
CA ARG A 145 1.95 -16.93 1.40
C ARG A 145 1.45 -16.92 -0.05
N ALA A 146 0.15 -16.80 -0.27
CA ALA A 146 -0.40 -16.58 -1.60
C ALA A 146 -0.09 -15.14 -2.06
N ALA A 147 -0.31 -14.84 -3.34
CA ALA A 147 -0.02 -13.52 -3.91
C ALA A 147 -1.24 -13.01 -4.66
N PHE A 148 -2.17 -12.41 -3.94
CA PHE A 148 -3.38 -11.80 -4.51
C PHE A 148 -3.16 -10.30 -4.71
N PRO A 149 -3.17 -9.78 -5.95
CA PRO A 149 -3.18 -8.35 -6.20
C PRO A 149 -4.47 -7.74 -5.65
N ARG A 150 -4.34 -6.75 -4.77
CA ARG A 150 -5.44 -6.06 -4.09
C ARG A 150 -5.17 -4.56 -4.05
N PHE A 151 -6.16 -3.77 -3.68
CA PHE A 151 -6.04 -2.33 -3.50
C PHE A 151 -6.28 -1.95 -2.04
N TYR A 152 -5.60 -0.91 -1.56
CA TYR A 152 -5.88 -0.29 -0.27
C TYR A 152 -5.91 1.21 -0.45
N TYR A 153 -6.68 1.90 0.39
CA TYR A 153 -6.73 3.35 0.40
C TYR A 153 -5.58 3.93 1.23
N ASP A 154 -4.72 4.72 0.59
CA ASP A 154 -3.69 5.48 1.28
C ASP A 154 -4.25 6.85 1.65
N VAL A 155 -4.57 7.05 2.94
CA VAL A 155 -5.10 8.32 3.46
C VAL A 155 -4.11 9.49 3.36
N THR A 156 -2.82 9.22 3.18
CA THR A 156 -1.78 10.25 3.03
C THR A 156 -1.87 10.87 1.64
N ASP A 157 -1.91 10.01 0.63
CA ASP A 157 -1.98 10.39 -0.78
C ASP A 157 -3.42 10.53 -1.27
N GLN A 158 -4.38 10.19 -0.41
CA GLN A 158 -5.83 10.19 -0.64
C GLN A 158 -6.24 9.39 -1.88
N THR A 159 -5.51 8.31 -2.16
CA THR A 159 -5.66 7.51 -3.38
C THR A 159 -5.57 6.02 -3.10
N CYS A 160 -6.20 5.22 -3.95
CA CYS A 160 -6.12 3.77 -3.89
C CYS A 160 -4.84 3.27 -4.55
N LYS A 161 -4.06 2.47 -3.82
CA LYS A 161 -2.80 1.89 -4.28
C LYS A 161 -2.87 0.38 -4.27
N GLN A 162 -2.19 -0.25 -5.22
CA GLN A 162 -2.12 -1.70 -5.29
C GLN A 162 -1.15 -2.25 -4.23
N PHE A 163 -1.48 -3.40 -3.64
CA PHE A 163 -0.60 -4.18 -2.77
C PHE A 163 -0.87 -5.68 -2.95
N ILE A 164 -0.05 -6.51 -2.30
CA ILE A 164 -0.22 -7.97 -2.33
C ILE A 164 -0.79 -8.45 -1.02
N TYR A 165 -1.95 -9.08 -1.10
CA TYR A 165 -2.55 -9.78 0.01
C TYR A 165 -2.11 -11.26 0.01
N GLY A 166 -1.63 -11.71 1.16
CA GLY A 166 -1.14 -13.06 1.40
C GLY A 166 -2.22 -14.14 1.39
N GLY A 167 -3.50 -13.74 1.37
CA GLY A 167 -4.66 -14.64 1.35
C GLY A 167 -5.30 -14.90 2.72
N CYS A 168 -4.65 -14.52 3.82
CA CYS A 168 -5.23 -14.58 5.17
C CYS A 168 -4.57 -13.59 6.13
N GLY A 169 -5.30 -13.17 7.17
CA GLY A 169 -4.76 -12.31 8.24
C GLY A 169 -4.54 -10.85 7.83
N GLY A 170 -5.32 -10.35 6.87
CA GLY A 170 -5.35 -8.94 6.46
C GLY A 170 -6.26 -8.09 7.36
N ASN A 171 -6.60 -6.89 6.89
CA ASN A 171 -7.63 -6.05 7.49
C ASN A 171 -8.59 -5.52 6.41
N ASP A 172 -9.57 -4.71 6.80
CA ASP A 172 -10.64 -4.24 5.93
C ASP A 172 -10.21 -3.15 4.92
N ASN A 173 -8.98 -2.62 4.98
CA ASN A 173 -8.44 -1.75 3.92
C ASN A 173 -7.84 -2.59 2.79
N ASN A 174 -8.67 -3.41 2.16
CA ASN A 174 -8.26 -4.42 1.18
C ASN A 174 -9.42 -4.70 0.22
N PHE A 175 -9.27 -4.21 -1.01
CA PHE A 175 -10.30 -4.22 -2.06
C PHE A 175 -9.83 -5.01 -3.27
N ASN A 176 -10.76 -5.56 -4.04
CA ASN A 176 -10.44 -6.36 -5.22
C ASN A 176 -10.12 -5.52 -6.44
N SER A 177 -10.69 -4.31 -6.53
CA SER A 177 -10.42 -3.37 -7.62
C SER A 177 -10.15 -1.96 -7.12
N GLN A 178 -9.55 -1.15 -8.00
CA GLN A 178 -9.30 0.26 -7.71
C GLN A 178 -10.61 1.02 -7.54
N GLU A 179 -11.61 0.73 -8.38
CA GLU A 179 -12.92 1.38 -8.36
C GLU A 179 -13.69 1.08 -7.07
N GLU A 180 -13.62 -0.15 -6.57
CA GLU A 180 -14.22 -0.55 -5.29
C GLU A 180 -13.58 0.23 -4.13
N CYS A 181 -12.24 0.28 -4.10
CA CYS A 181 -11.49 1.04 -3.13
C CYS A 181 -11.86 2.53 -3.17
N GLU A 182 -11.90 3.12 -4.36
CA GLU A 182 -12.23 4.53 -4.55
C GLU A 182 -13.66 4.82 -4.13
N ALA A 183 -14.62 3.97 -4.52
CA ALA A 183 -16.01 4.11 -4.14
C ALA A 183 -16.19 4.00 -2.61
N SER A 184 -15.43 3.13 -1.95
CA SER A 184 -15.51 2.94 -0.51
C SER A 184 -14.84 4.04 0.30
N CYS A 185 -13.73 4.62 -0.19
CA CYS A 185 -12.79 5.37 0.65
C CYS A 185 -12.42 6.77 0.15
N SER A 186 -12.83 7.15 -1.07
CA SER A 186 -12.50 8.48 -1.60
C SER A 186 -12.95 9.61 -0.66
N GLY A 187 -12.04 10.54 -0.38
CA GLY A 187 -12.29 11.69 0.49
C GLY A 187 -12.11 11.42 1.99
N VAL A 188 -11.70 10.20 2.38
CA VAL A 188 -11.37 9.90 3.78
C VAL A 188 -10.01 10.52 4.13
N THR A 189 -10.04 11.63 4.86
CA THR A 189 -8.81 12.31 5.33
C THR A 189 -8.54 11.97 6.78
N VAL A 190 -7.28 11.93 7.21
CA VAL A 190 -6.91 11.86 8.63
C VAL A 190 -7.43 13.10 9.36
N LYS A 191 -8.60 13.00 10.01
CA LYS A 191 -8.94 13.96 11.06
C LYS A 191 -8.03 13.62 12.22
N VAL A 192 -6.96 14.40 12.35
CA VAL A 192 -6.16 14.42 13.58
C VAL A 192 -7.09 14.91 14.68
N ILE A 193 -7.85 14.02 15.29
CA ILE A 193 -8.31 14.23 16.65
C ILE A 193 -7.01 14.28 17.46
N PRO A 194 -6.69 15.38 18.15
CA PRO A 194 -5.49 15.43 18.98
C PRO A 194 -5.66 14.42 20.10
N SER A 195 -5.26 13.18 19.88
CA SER A 195 -5.02 12.22 20.94
C SER A 195 -3.81 12.73 21.69
N THR A 196 -4.10 13.41 22.79
CA THR A 196 -3.19 13.88 23.81
C THR A 196 -2.53 12.71 24.53
N LYS A 197 -1.68 11.95 23.83
CA LYS A 197 -0.57 11.18 24.41
C LYS A 197 0.58 11.21 23.43
N LYS A 198 1.21 12.40 23.34
CA LYS A 198 2.54 12.53 22.78
C LYS A 198 3.50 12.05 23.86
N ASP A 199 3.90 10.79 23.77
CA ASP A 199 5.16 10.40 24.40
C ASP A 199 6.27 11.33 23.86
N PRO A 200 7.23 11.76 24.68
CA PRO A 200 8.25 12.71 24.24
C PRO A 200 9.08 12.11 23.10
N VAL A 201 8.84 12.58 21.87
CA VAL A 201 9.69 12.29 20.71
C VAL A 201 11.04 12.94 20.96
N VAL A 202 12.00 12.14 21.40
CA VAL A 202 13.43 12.45 21.36
C VAL A 202 13.88 12.33 19.90
N PRO A 203 14.56 13.34 19.31
CA PRO A 203 14.97 13.30 17.91
C PRO A 203 16.21 12.42 17.77
N ASN A 204 16.02 11.17 17.36
CA ASN A 204 17.13 10.32 16.91
C ASN A 204 16.91 9.95 15.44
N SER A 205 17.11 10.93 14.55
CA SER A 205 16.95 10.84 13.09
C SER A 205 17.95 9.88 12.42
N SER A 206 18.97 9.42 13.15
CA SER A 206 19.97 8.48 12.65
C SER A 206 19.40 7.07 12.47
N LYS A 207 18.52 6.65 13.38
CA LYS A 207 17.95 5.29 13.36
C LYS A 207 16.97 5.09 12.21
N SER A 208 16.22 6.13 11.82
CA SER A 208 15.27 6.05 10.72
C SER A 208 15.96 5.95 9.36
N PHE A 209 17.11 6.61 9.18
CA PHE A 209 17.87 6.53 7.93
C PHE A 209 18.50 5.15 7.73
N GLU A 210 19.04 4.57 8.80
CA GLU A 210 19.64 3.24 8.76
C GLU A 210 18.62 2.17 8.31
N GLU A 211 17.42 2.20 8.89
CA GLU A 211 16.37 1.23 8.57
C GLU A 211 15.79 1.40 7.16
N THR A 212 15.76 2.63 6.64
CA THR A 212 14.98 3.01 5.45
C THR A 212 15.83 3.22 4.20
N CYS A 213 17.12 3.53 4.35
CA CYS A 213 18.00 3.89 3.24
C CYS A 213 19.36 3.17 3.26
N ALA A 214 19.87 2.77 4.43
CA ALA A 214 21.19 2.11 4.52
C ALA A 214 21.10 0.57 4.51
N ALA A 215 19.93 0.00 4.83
CA ALA A 215 19.73 -1.45 4.80
C ALA A 215 19.97 -2.03 3.38
N PRO A 216 20.55 -3.24 3.25
CA PRO A 216 20.69 -3.88 1.94
C PRO A 216 19.33 -4.22 1.34
N PHE A 217 19.23 -4.40 0.02
CA PHE A 217 18.00 -4.92 -0.58
C PHE A 217 17.69 -6.32 -0.04
N ASP A 218 16.40 -6.61 0.16
CA ASP A 218 15.96 -7.92 0.67
C ASP A 218 14.74 -8.39 -0.13
N SER A 219 14.98 -9.42 -0.96
CA SER A 219 13.93 -10.07 -1.75
C SER A 219 12.93 -10.85 -0.88
N GLY A 220 13.29 -11.20 0.35
CA GLY A 220 12.48 -12.03 1.22
C GLY A 220 12.36 -13.49 0.74
N PRO A 221 11.65 -14.35 1.50
CA PRO A 221 11.56 -15.78 1.22
C PRO A 221 10.45 -16.18 0.24
N CYS A 222 9.57 -15.24 -0.15
CA CYS A 222 8.49 -15.50 -1.10
C CYS A 222 9.00 -15.46 -2.56
N ARG A 223 8.24 -16.02 -3.50
CA ARG A 223 8.69 -16.30 -4.88
C ARG A 223 7.92 -15.53 -5.96
N ALA A 224 7.18 -14.49 -5.58
CA ALA A 224 6.61 -13.56 -6.56
C ALA A 224 7.71 -12.66 -7.15
N ALA A 225 7.41 -11.94 -8.22
CA ALA A 225 8.41 -11.15 -8.94
C ALA A 225 7.97 -9.68 -9.09
N PHE A 226 8.08 -8.90 -8.01
CA PHE A 226 7.79 -7.46 -8.03
C PHE A 226 9.05 -6.66 -8.28
N GLN A 227 9.07 -5.87 -9.36
CA GLN A 227 10.15 -4.91 -9.57
C GLN A 227 9.98 -3.75 -8.59
N MET A 228 10.93 -3.61 -7.67
CA MET A 228 10.98 -2.55 -6.64
C MET A 228 12.33 -1.85 -6.69
N PHE A 229 12.47 -0.72 -6.00
CA PHE A 229 13.71 0.04 -5.91
C PHE A 229 14.25 0.05 -4.49
N TYR A 230 15.56 0.05 -4.33
CA TYR A 230 16.24 0.28 -3.05
C TYR A 230 17.33 1.33 -3.23
N PHE A 231 17.63 2.07 -2.17
CA PHE A 231 18.71 3.04 -2.16
C PHE A 231 20.05 2.34 -1.88
N GLU A 232 20.99 2.45 -2.82
CA GLU A 232 22.33 1.95 -2.62
C GLU A 232 23.23 3.09 -2.14
N SER A 233 23.59 3.05 -0.85
CA SER A 233 24.36 4.12 -0.20
C SER A 233 25.76 4.31 -0.78
N SER A 234 26.37 3.25 -1.34
CA SER A 234 27.72 3.31 -1.93
C SER A 234 27.75 4.11 -3.24
N THR A 235 26.68 4.06 -4.03
CA THR A 235 26.55 4.79 -5.30
C THR A 235 25.68 6.03 -5.19
N GLN A 236 25.02 6.24 -4.03
CA GLN A 236 24.03 7.29 -3.80
C GLN A 236 22.93 7.29 -4.88
N SER A 237 22.48 6.10 -5.28
CA SER A 237 21.51 5.93 -6.35
C SER A 237 20.48 4.88 -5.98
N CYS A 238 19.27 5.03 -6.51
CA CYS A 238 18.25 4.00 -6.43
C CYS A 238 18.44 2.95 -7.53
N LYS A 239 18.43 1.68 -7.15
CA LYS A 239 18.58 0.53 -8.05
C LYS A 239 17.35 -0.36 -7.96
N SER A 240 16.97 -0.98 -9.08
CA SER A 240 15.87 -1.94 -9.09
C SER A 240 16.31 -3.31 -8.59
N PHE A 241 15.39 -4.05 -7.97
CA PHE A 241 15.53 -5.44 -7.55
C PHE A 241 14.18 -6.16 -7.61
N ILE A 242 14.21 -7.49 -7.57
CA ILE A 242 12.99 -8.31 -7.50
C ILE A 242 12.66 -8.61 -6.04
N TYR A 243 11.52 -8.10 -5.58
CA TYR A 243 10.94 -8.41 -4.29
C TYR A 243 9.99 -9.60 -4.39
N GLY A 244 10.20 -10.59 -3.51
CA GLY A 244 9.48 -11.85 -3.46
C GLY A 244 8.02 -11.76 -3.01
N GLY A 245 7.59 -10.59 -2.51
CA GLY A 245 6.21 -10.34 -2.08
C GLY A 245 5.95 -10.47 -0.58
N CYS A 246 6.92 -10.94 0.22
CA CYS A 246 6.77 -10.98 1.68
C CYS A 246 8.08 -10.72 2.43
N LYS A 247 7.97 -10.24 3.68
CA LYS A 247 9.08 -9.83 4.56
C LYS A 247 9.94 -8.70 3.95
N GLY A 248 11.26 -8.79 4.04
CA GLY A 248 12.15 -7.71 3.65
C GLY A 248 12.39 -6.67 4.75
N ASN A 249 13.00 -5.55 4.36
CA ASN A 249 13.23 -4.39 5.21
C ASN A 249 12.61 -3.12 4.61
N ARG A 250 12.87 -1.94 5.20
CA ARG A 250 12.24 -0.67 4.80
C ARG A 250 12.94 0.03 3.64
N ASN A 251 14.10 -0.44 3.18
CA ASN A 251 14.78 0.09 1.99
C ASN A 251 14.17 -0.53 0.72
N ARG A 252 12.90 -0.22 0.47
CA ARG A 252 12.11 -0.75 -0.65
C ARG A 252 11.01 0.23 -1.06
N TYR A 253 11.05 0.67 -2.31
CA TYR A 253 10.20 1.71 -2.87
C TYR A 253 9.57 1.25 -4.19
N SER A 254 8.41 1.80 -4.52
CA SER A 254 7.64 1.40 -5.70
C SER A 254 8.16 2.03 -7.00
N SER A 255 8.85 3.18 -6.89
CA SER A 255 9.48 3.86 -8.03
C SER A 255 10.87 4.39 -7.69
N GLU A 256 11.67 4.69 -8.73
CA GLU A 256 12.99 5.29 -8.57
C GLU A 256 12.90 6.68 -7.94
N GLU A 257 11.88 7.46 -8.33
CA GLU A 257 11.64 8.81 -7.84
C GLU A 257 11.30 8.83 -6.35
N GLU A 258 10.44 7.92 -5.89
CA GLU A 258 10.10 7.77 -4.47
C GLU A 258 11.34 7.44 -3.65
N CYS A 259 12.15 6.49 -4.12
CA CYS A 259 13.41 6.10 -3.50
C CYS A 259 14.40 7.28 -3.42
N MET A 260 14.58 8.01 -4.53
CA MET A 260 15.50 9.13 -4.58
C MET A 260 15.03 10.27 -3.69
N ALA A 261 13.73 10.57 -3.65
CA ALA A 261 13.16 11.59 -2.78
C ALA A 261 13.32 11.25 -1.28
N ALA A 262 13.18 9.97 -0.93
CA ALA A 262 13.30 9.51 0.45
C ALA A 262 14.75 9.51 0.95
N CYS A 263 15.69 9.07 0.12
CA CYS A 263 17.04 8.72 0.57
C CYS A 263 18.17 9.61 0.04
N SER A 264 17.93 10.37 -1.03
CA SER A 264 18.95 11.31 -1.51
C SER A 264 19.04 12.47 -0.54
N GLY A 265 20.06 12.45 0.32
CA GLY A 265 20.36 13.54 1.21
C GLY A 265 20.43 14.86 0.45
N LYS A 266 19.94 15.94 1.08
CA LYS A 266 19.88 17.31 0.53
C LYS A 266 21.24 17.82 0.00
N ASN A 267 22.34 17.13 0.28
CA ASN A 267 23.69 17.43 -0.18
C ASN A 267 23.91 17.24 -1.69
N SER A 268 23.11 16.41 -2.37
CA SER A 268 23.24 16.25 -3.84
C SER A 268 22.80 17.52 -4.59
N PHE A 269 21.74 18.18 -4.11
CA PHE A 269 21.27 19.45 -4.68
C PHE A 269 22.29 20.58 -4.47
N PHE A 270 22.98 20.59 -3.32
CA PHE A 270 24.04 21.57 -3.04
C PHE A 270 25.29 21.35 -3.92
N LEU A 271 25.69 20.10 -4.20
CA LEU A 271 26.85 19.82 -5.05
C LEU A 271 26.58 20.16 -6.52
N VAL A 272 25.41 19.83 -7.05
CA VAL A 272 25.04 20.18 -8.42
C VAL A 272 24.88 21.70 -8.58
N ALA A 273 24.23 22.36 -7.63
CA ALA A 273 24.09 23.82 -7.64
C ALA A 273 25.45 24.53 -7.54
N THR A 274 26.35 24.07 -6.68
CA THR A 274 27.70 24.67 -6.54
C THR A 274 28.55 24.42 -7.78
N LEU A 275 28.52 23.24 -8.38
CA LEU A 275 29.22 22.97 -9.65
C LEU A 275 28.69 23.83 -10.80
N ALA A 276 27.38 24.02 -10.89
CA ALA A 276 26.76 24.90 -11.89
C ALA A 276 27.16 26.37 -11.69
N ILE A 277 27.19 26.85 -10.43
CA ILE A 277 27.62 28.22 -10.10
C ILE A 277 29.12 28.40 -10.39
N MET A 278 29.97 27.45 -10.00
CA MET A 278 31.41 27.52 -10.28
C MET A 278 31.70 27.48 -11.78
N SER A 279 30.98 26.66 -12.54
CA SER A 279 31.01 26.64 -14.01
C SER A 279 30.65 28.00 -14.62
N ALA A 280 29.53 28.59 -14.18
CA ALA A 280 29.08 29.90 -14.66
C ALA A 280 30.10 31.01 -14.34
N LEU A 281 30.65 31.03 -13.11
CA LEU A 281 31.66 32.01 -12.70
C LEU A 281 32.97 31.89 -13.51
N LEU A 282 33.41 30.66 -13.80
CA LEU A 282 34.58 30.43 -14.66
C LEU A 282 34.34 30.92 -16.10
N LEU A 283 33.17 30.64 -16.66
CA LEU A 283 32.81 31.11 -18.01
C LEU A 283 32.75 32.65 -18.08
N VAL A 284 32.12 33.29 -17.09
CA VAL A 284 32.08 34.76 -16.99
C VAL A 284 33.50 35.32 -16.84
N GLY A 285 34.35 34.71 -16.01
CA GLY A 285 35.75 35.10 -15.85
C GLY A 285 36.54 35.03 -17.17
N LEU A 286 36.40 33.94 -17.94
CA LEU A 286 37.04 33.79 -19.24
C LEU A 286 36.54 34.82 -20.26
N ILE A 287 35.24 35.12 -20.28
CA ILE A 287 34.65 36.15 -21.14
C ILE A 287 35.23 37.52 -20.78
N LEU A 288 35.31 37.87 -19.49
CA LEU A 288 35.88 39.14 -19.03
C LEU A 288 37.37 39.26 -19.38
N ILE A 289 38.14 38.17 -19.23
CA ILE A 289 39.55 38.12 -19.63
C ILE A 289 39.68 38.32 -21.14
N ALA A 290 38.85 37.66 -21.96
CA ALA A 290 38.86 37.80 -23.41
C ALA A 290 38.49 39.23 -23.85
N VAL A 291 37.45 39.82 -23.24
CA VAL A 291 37.04 41.21 -23.49
C VAL A 291 38.14 42.18 -23.07
N ARG A 292 38.76 42.00 -21.89
CA ARG A 292 39.87 42.82 -21.42
C ARG A 292 41.08 42.70 -22.34
N ARG A 293 41.41 41.49 -22.78
CA ARG A 293 42.52 41.25 -23.72
C ARG A 293 42.24 41.88 -25.08
N ASN A 294 41.00 41.82 -25.58
CA ASN A 294 40.59 42.50 -26.81
C ASN A 294 40.60 44.02 -26.67
N ARG A 295 40.15 44.55 -25.52
CA ARG A 295 40.20 45.98 -25.21
C ARG A 295 41.64 46.48 -25.08
N ASN A 296 42.52 45.72 -24.43
CA ASN A 296 43.95 46.05 -24.33
C ASN A 296 44.66 45.95 -25.69
N ARG A 297 44.28 44.99 -26.53
CA ARG A 297 44.76 44.89 -27.92
C ARG A 297 44.27 46.06 -28.76
N ARG A 298 43.02 46.50 -28.58
CA ARG A 298 42.50 47.74 -29.18
C ARG A 298 43.17 49.00 -28.64
N LEU A 299 43.52 49.03 -27.36
CA LEU A 299 44.21 50.16 -26.72
C LEU A 299 45.65 50.29 -27.25
N LEU A 300 46.38 49.18 -27.34
CA LEU A 300 47.72 49.12 -27.98
C LEU A 300 47.67 49.52 -29.46
N ILE A 301 46.64 49.09 -30.21
CA ILE A 301 46.42 49.53 -31.60
C ILE A 301 46.08 51.02 -31.71
N LEU A 302 45.58 51.64 -30.63
CA LEU A 302 45.29 53.07 -30.55
C LEU A 302 46.54 53.87 -30.15
N ASP A 303 47.33 53.39 -29.18
CA ASP A 303 48.63 53.99 -28.81
C ASP A 303 49.63 53.95 -29.99
N ASP A 304 49.70 52.84 -30.73
CA ASP A 304 50.52 52.74 -31.96
C ASP A 304 50.06 53.71 -33.08
N LYS A 305 48.83 54.25 -32.97
CA LYS A 305 48.28 55.25 -33.91
C LYS A 305 48.38 56.67 -33.39
N GLU A 306 48.48 56.88 -32.08
CA GLU A 306 48.69 58.18 -31.45
C GLU A 306 50.16 58.65 -31.64
N GLU A 307 51.11 57.72 -31.75
CA GLU A 307 52.55 58.01 -31.98
C GLU A 307 52.88 58.40 -33.44
N LEU A 308 51.89 58.39 -34.34
CA LEU A 308 52.02 58.73 -35.77
C LEU A 308 51.43 60.10 -36.15
N LEU A 309 51.09 60.95 -35.18
CA LEU A 309 50.72 62.35 -35.49
C LEU A 309 52.00 63.21 -35.55
N PRO A 310 52.43 63.64 -36.75
CA PRO A 310 53.58 64.52 -36.86
C PRO A 310 53.30 65.86 -36.18
N ALA A 311 54.27 66.34 -35.41
CA ALA A 311 54.29 67.68 -34.88
C ALA A 311 54.09 68.69 -36.03
N GLU A 312 53.17 69.62 -35.81
CA GLU A 312 52.88 70.73 -36.72
C GLU A 312 54.17 71.51 -37.01
N GLU A 313 54.63 71.46 -38.27
CA GLU A 313 55.58 72.43 -38.80
C GLU A 313 54.77 73.63 -39.30
N GLN A 314 54.97 74.77 -38.64
CA GLN A 314 54.33 76.04 -38.95
C GLN A 314 54.85 76.59 -40.28
N VAL A 315 53.95 76.93 -41.22
CA VAL A 315 54.21 77.99 -42.20
C VAL A 315 52.97 78.85 -42.42
N SER A 316 53.24 80.15 -42.46
CA SER A 316 52.42 81.33 -42.25
C SER A 316 51.26 81.57 -43.22
N TYR A 317 50.20 82.17 -42.66
CA TYR A 317 49.19 82.94 -43.40
C TYR A 317 49.82 84.12 -44.14
N GLU A 318 49.45 84.31 -45.41
CA GLU A 318 48.92 85.60 -45.86
C GLU A 318 48.05 85.48 -47.12
N LYS A 319 46.91 86.17 -47.10
CA LYS A 319 45.92 86.41 -48.17
C LYS A 319 45.65 87.94 -48.08
N PRO A 320 45.23 88.72 -49.09
CA PRO A 320 44.76 88.45 -50.48
C PRO A 320 45.34 89.56 -51.46
N PRO A 321 44.65 90.13 -52.49
CA PRO A 321 43.59 89.71 -53.42
C PRO A 321 43.89 89.97 -54.94
N LYS A 322 43.04 89.35 -55.79
CA LYS A 322 42.46 89.70 -57.12
C LYS A 322 43.20 90.54 -58.20
N GLU A 323 42.95 90.09 -59.45
CA GLU A 323 43.14 90.76 -60.76
C GLU A 323 42.76 92.26 -60.78
N ASP A 324 43.59 93.11 -61.42
CA ASP A 324 43.39 93.59 -62.80
C ASP A 324 44.41 94.69 -63.19
N SER A 325 44.88 94.61 -64.44
CA SER A 325 45.23 95.68 -65.40
C SER A 325 45.99 96.94 -64.96
N CYS A 326 47.26 97.06 -65.40
CA CYS A 326 47.75 97.93 -66.50
C CYS A 326 49.28 98.08 -66.43
#